data_AF-A0AAE3ZFQ0-F1
#
_entry.id   AF-A0AAE3ZFQ0-F1
#
_cell.length_a   1.000
_cell.length_b   1.000
_cell.length_c   1.000
_cell.angle_alpha   90.00
_cell.angle_beta   90.00
_cell.angle_gamma   90.00
#
_symmetry.space_group_name_H-M   'P 1'
#
loop_
_entity.id
_entity.type
_entity.pdbx_description
1 polymer ?
#
loop_
_entity_poly.entity_id
_entity_poly.type
_entity_poly.pdbx_seq_one_letter_code
_entity_poly.pdbx_strand_id
1 'polypeptide(L)'
;MRGLLAPLADNNGWTLAEASGDVTPDGMQRLLNGANWDVDGLRDDVRAYVAGHLGQADGVLIVGETGFLKKGTKSAGVQCQCSGTAGRMENCQLGVFLAYTAGENRALIDRELDLCRSPGSPTAIAAARPVSATRPSSPPRPCWRAA
;
A
#
# COMPACT_ATOMS: atom_id res chain seq x y z
N MET A 1 16.25 -0.93 7.67
CA MET A 1 15.86 0.07 6.65
C MET A 1 17.00 0.62 5.78
N ARG A 2 18.25 0.10 5.86
CA ARG A 2 19.36 0.66 5.06
C ARG A 2 19.22 0.45 3.55
N GLY A 3 18.65 -0.68 3.11
CA GLY A 3 18.49 -0.98 1.69
C GLY A 3 17.54 -0.04 0.95
N LEU A 4 16.29 0.10 1.41
CA LEU A 4 15.28 0.91 0.71
C LEU A 4 15.60 2.41 0.68
N LEU A 5 16.37 2.89 1.66
CA LEU A 5 16.83 4.28 1.76
C LEU A 5 18.25 4.46 1.21
N ALA A 6 18.84 3.41 0.64
CA ALA A 6 20.18 3.50 0.09
C ALA A 6 20.16 4.41 -1.15
N PRO A 7 21.23 5.19 -1.40
CA PRO A 7 21.36 6.00 -2.60
C PRO A 7 21.76 5.13 -3.81
N LEU A 8 20.98 4.07 -4.06
CA LEU A 8 21.16 3.14 -5.17
C LEU A 8 20.19 3.51 -6.29
N ALA A 9 20.62 3.27 -7.54
CA ALA A 9 19.77 3.54 -8.70
C ALA A 9 18.49 2.71 -8.69
N ASP A 10 18.58 1.45 -8.22
CA ASP A 10 17.47 0.54 -8.04
C ASP A 10 17.54 -0.17 -6.69
N ASN A 11 16.39 -0.35 -6.06
CA ASN A 11 16.26 -1.10 -4.80
C ASN A 11 15.77 -2.54 -5.03
N ASN A 12 16.14 -3.13 -6.17
CA ASN A 12 15.81 -4.52 -6.47
C ASN A 12 16.70 -5.47 -5.65
N GLY A 13 16.28 -6.73 -5.51
CA GLY A 13 16.97 -7.70 -4.67
C GLY A 13 18.42 -8.00 -5.10
N TRP A 14 18.77 -7.81 -6.36
CA TRP A 14 20.13 -7.99 -6.87
C TRP A 14 21.03 -6.82 -6.43
N THR A 15 20.61 -5.60 -6.73
CA THR A 15 21.38 -4.39 -6.38
C THR A 15 21.57 -4.27 -4.87
N LEU A 16 20.56 -4.65 -4.08
CA LEU A 16 20.67 -4.69 -2.62
C LEU A 16 21.64 -5.78 -2.12
N ALA A 17 21.65 -6.94 -2.75
CA ALA A 17 22.58 -8.03 -2.42
C ALA A 17 24.03 -7.60 -2.69
N GLU A 18 24.30 -7.05 -3.87
CA GLU A 18 25.63 -6.52 -4.23
C GLU A 18 26.08 -5.42 -3.26
N ALA A 19 25.19 -4.46 -2.95
CA ALA A 19 25.49 -3.40 -1.99
C ALA A 19 25.74 -3.91 -0.56
N SER A 20 25.23 -5.10 -0.23
CA SER A 20 25.44 -5.76 1.06
C SER A 20 26.65 -6.71 1.07
N GLY A 21 27.31 -6.90 -0.08
CA GLY A 21 28.45 -7.81 -0.24
C GLY A 21 28.07 -9.28 -0.47
N ASP A 22 26.80 -9.57 -0.75
CA ASP A 22 26.32 -10.92 -1.03
C ASP A 22 26.67 -11.33 -2.46
N VAL A 23 27.01 -12.61 -2.65
CA VAL A 23 27.37 -13.19 -3.95
C VAL A 23 26.14 -13.41 -4.85
N THR A 24 24.96 -13.56 -4.24
CA THR A 24 23.71 -13.91 -4.92
C THR A 24 22.52 -13.17 -4.31
N PRO A 25 21.45 -12.90 -5.07
CA PRO A 25 20.25 -12.24 -4.56
C PRO A 25 19.39 -13.12 -3.65
N ASP A 26 19.73 -14.40 -3.49
CA ASP A 26 18.88 -15.41 -2.85
C ASP A 26 18.51 -15.04 -1.41
N GLY A 27 19.43 -14.44 -0.65
CA GLY A 27 19.13 -13.93 0.69
C GLY A 27 18.05 -12.85 0.69
N MET A 28 18.18 -11.87 -0.20
CA MET A 28 17.21 -10.78 -0.38
C MET A 28 15.87 -11.31 -0.90
N GLN A 29 15.88 -12.27 -1.81
CA GLN A 29 14.65 -12.88 -2.34
C GLN A 29 13.97 -13.78 -1.31
N ARG A 30 14.72 -14.49 -0.47
CA ARG A 30 14.16 -15.31 0.61
C ARG A 30 13.42 -14.46 1.63
N LEU A 31 13.95 -13.27 1.93
CA LEU A 31 13.28 -12.30 2.80
C LEU A 31 11.88 -11.92 2.27
N LEU A 32 11.73 -11.77 0.95
CA LEU A 32 10.46 -11.36 0.34
C LEU A 32 9.51 -12.54 0.06
N ASN A 33 10.06 -13.69 -0.35
CA ASN A 33 9.27 -14.80 -0.87
C ASN A 33 9.04 -15.94 0.13
N GLY A 34 9.87 -16.05 1.16
CA GLY A 34 9.87 -17.23 2.04
C GLY A 34 9.95 -16.95 3.53
N ALA A 35 10.27 -15.72 3.97
CA ALA A 35 10.19 -15.38 5.37
C ALA A 35 8.73 -15.32 5.84
N ASN A 36 8.44 -15.91 6.99
CA ASN A 36 7.13 -15.83 7.61
C ASN A 36 7.02 -14.50 8.37
N TRP A 37 6.44 -13.50 7.72
CA TRP A 37 6.19 -12.20 8.32
C TRP A 37 4.88 -12.22 9.09
N ASP A 38 4.92 -11.81 10.36
CA ASP A 38 3.71 -11.33 11.01
C ASP A 38 3.38 -9.94 10.43
N VAL A 39 2.54 -9.98 9.39
CA VAL A 39 2.12 -8.79 8.65
C VAL A 39 1.38 -7.81 9.56
N ASP A 40 0.49 -8.32 10.40
CA ASP A 40 -0.33 -7.51 11.30
C ASP A 40 0.53 -6.95 12.44
N GLY A 41 1.42 -7.78 13.01
CA GLY A 41 2.40 -7.33 14.01
C GLY A 41 3.30 -6.22 13.49
N LEU A 42 3.84 -6.36 12.27
CA LEU A 42 4.66 -5.31 11.66
C LEU A 42 3.87 -4.02 11.43
N ARG A 43 2.60 -4.11 11.01
CA ARG A 43 1.73 -2.94 10.88
C ARG A 43 1.54 -2.27 12.24
N ASP A 44 1.25 -3.06 13.27
CA ASP A 44 0.94 -2.54 14.60
C ASP A 44 2.18 -1.89 15.25
N ASP A 45 3.38 -2.41 14.99
CA ASP A 45 4.65 -1.76 15.36
C ASP A 45 4.80 -0.39 14.69
N VAL A 46 4.51 -0.28 13.39
CA VAL A 46 4.54 1.01 12.67
C VAL A 46 3.51 1.98 13.25
N ARG A 47 2.29 1.51 13.54
CA ARG A 47 1.24 2.33 14.16
C ARG A 47 1.66 2.84 15.53
N ALA A 48 2.20 1.97 16.37
CA ALA A 48 2.68 2.33 17.70
C ALA A 48 3.80 3.37 17.61
N TYR A 49 4.75 3.18 16.68
CA TYR A 49 5.81 4.15 16.44
C TYR A 49 5.25 5.52 16.03
N VAL A 50 4.35 5.56 15.04
CA VAL A 50 3.75 6.81 14.55
C VAL A 50 2.93 7.50 15.65
N ALA A 51 2.11 6.75 16.38
CA ALA A 51 1.32 7.30 17.48
C ALA A 51 2.21 7.87 18.60
N GLY A 52 3.30 7.18 18.95
CA GLY A 52 4.20 7.59 20.02
C GLY A 52 5.14 8.75 19.66
N HIS A 53 5.53 8.88 18.39
CA HIS A 53 6.59 9.83 17.99
C HIS A 53 6.11 10.96 17.07
N LEU A 54 5.06 10.71 16.28
CA LEU A 54 4.55 11.65 15.29
C LEU A 54 3.11 12.10 15.59
N GLY A 55 2.49 11.53 16.62
CA GLY A 55 1.13 11.83 17.08
C GLY A 55 0.97 13.29 17.50
N GLN A 56 -0.04 13.95 16.93
CA GLN A 56 -0.42 15.33 17.25
C GLN A 56 -1.95 15.40 17.39
N ALA A 57 -2.43 16.37 18.16
CA ALA A 57 -3.86 16.51 18.47
C ALA A 57 -4.72 16.83 17.22
N ASP A 58 -4.12 17.46 16.21
CA ASP A 58 -4.72 17.83 14.93
C ASP A 58 -4.43 16.83 13.80
N GLY A 59 -3.90 15.64 14.13
CA GLY A 59 -3.59 14.62 13.15
C GLY A 59 -4.84 14.08 12.43
N VAL A 60 -4.72 13.91 11.11
CA VAL A 60 -5.80 13.42 10.24
C VAL A 60 -5.42 12.07 9.65
N LEU A 61 -6.42 11.19 9.52
CA LEU A 61 -6.31 9.91 8.83
C LEU A 61 -6.94 10.00 7.45
N ILE A 62 -6.20 9.57 6.44
CA ILE A 62 -6.61 9.59 5.04
C ILE A 62 -6.65 8.15 4.53
N VAL A 63 -7.81 7.73 4.04
CA VAL A 63 -7.96 6.47 3.32
C VAL A 63 -7.90 6.76 1.83
N GLY A 64 -7.05 6.04 1.11
CA GLY A 64 -6.94 6.14 -0.34
C GLY A 64 -6.63 4.79 -0.96
N GLU A 65 -7.07 4.61 -2.21
CA GLU A 65 -6.68 3.46 -3.03
C GLU A 65 -5.53 3.83 -3.97
N THR A 66 -4.75 2.84 -4.37
CA THR A 66 -3.72 2.99 -5.41
C THR A 66 -3.71 1.74 -6.27
N GLY A 67 -3.83 1.93 -7.58
CA GLY A 67 -3.77 0.85 -8.56
C GLY A 67 -2.38 0.66 -9.13
N PHE A 68 -1.84 -0.54 -8.98
CA PHE A 68 -0.58 -0.97 -9.57
C PHE A 68 -0.86 -1.73 -10.86
N LEU A 69 -0.54 -1.13 -12.01
CA LEU A 69 -0.74 -1.77 -13.32
C LEU A 69 0.10 -3.04 -13.44
N LYS A 70 -0.49 -4.09 -14.01
CA LYS A 70 0.15 -5.40 -14.15
C LYS A 70 -0.06 -5.96 -15.55
N LYS A 71 0.95 -6.65 -16.06
CA LYS A 71 0.83 -7.51 -17.24
C LYS A 71 0.72 -8.96 -16.78
N GLY A 72 -0.41 -9.61 -17.05
CA GLY A 72 -0.68 -11.01 -16.67
C GLY A 72 -1.48 -11.19 -15.37
N THR A 73 -1.63 -12.45 -14.97
CA THR A 73 -2.59 -12.91 -13.94
C THR A 73 -1.95 -13.54 -12.69
N LYS A 74 -0.62 -13.48 -12.57
CA LYS A 74 0.11 -14.21 -11.51
C LYS A 74 0.25 -13.44 -10.19
N SER A 75 -0.01 -12.14 -10.17
CA SER A 75 0.04 -11.34 -8.94
C SER A 75 -1.26 -11.51 -8.15
N ALA A 76 -1.18 -11.56 -6.82
CA ALA A 76 -2.37 -11.60 -5.97
C ALA A 76 -3.26 -10.36 -6.19
N GLY A 77 -4.58 -10.55 -6.22
CA GLY A 77 -5.56 -9.46 -6.41
C GLY A 77 -5.50 -8.75 -7.76
N VAL A 78 -4.76 -9.28 -8.74
CA VAL A 78 -4.68 -8.68 -10.08
C VAL A 78 -5.94 -9.01 -10.89
N GLN A 79 -6.60 -7.98 -11.40
CA GLN A 79 -7.75 -8.10 -12.30
C GLN A 79 -8.04 -6.77 -12.99
N CYS A 80 -8.97 -6.75 -13.95
CA CYS A 80 -9.43 -5.51 -14.55
C CYS A 80 -10.27 -4.71 -13.54
N GLN A 81 -9.71 -3.61 -13.04
CA GLN A 81 -10.36 -2.72 -12.07
C GLN A 81 -10.16 -1.28 -12.50
N CYS A 82 -11.08 -0.41 -12.06
CA CYS A 82 -10.84 1.02 -12.19
C CYS A 82 -9.74 1.42 -11.21
N SER A 83 -8.57 1.79 -11.74
CA SER A 83 -7.55 2.43 -10.93
C SER A 83 -7.85 3.92 -10.86
N GLY A 84 -8.09 4.46 -9.67
CA GLY A 84 -8.19 5.91 -9.46
C GLY A 84 -6.97 6.68 -9.98
N THR A 85 -5.80 6.06 -10.01
CA THR A 85 -4.56 6.62 -10.57
C THR A 85 -4.53 6.59 -12.10
N ALA A 86 -5.09 5.56 -12.74
CA ALA A 86 -5.11 5.45 -14.20
C ALA A 86 -6.33 6.12 -14.85
N GLY A 87 -7.40 6.36 -14.08
CA GLY A 87 -8.66 6.94 -14.57
C GLY A 87 -9.43 6.05 -15.55
N ARG A 88 -9.05 4.77 -15.67
CA ARG A 88 -9.63 3.80 -16.63
C ARG A 88 -9.62 2.40 -16.04
N MET A 89 -10.44 1.51 -16.61
CA MET A 89 -10.38 0.08 -16.31
C MET A 89 -9.18 -0.55 -16.98
N GLU A 90 -8.25 -1.07 -16.18
CA GLU A 90 -7.11 -1.85 -16.66
C GLU A 90 -6.76 -2.96 -15.68
N ASN A 91 -6.00 -3.93 -16.18
CA ASN A 91 -5.48 -5.01 -15.36
C ASN A 91 -4.50 -4.45 -14.32
N CYS A 92 -4.95 -4.42 -13.08
CA CYS A 92 -4.20 -3.84 -11.98
C CYS A 92 -4.48 -4.56 -10.65
N GLN A 93 -3.56 -4.37 -9.73
CA GLN A 93 -3.68 -4.76 -8.34
C GLN A 93 -4.05 -3.49 -7.55
N LEU A 94 -5.14 -3.50 -6.79
CA LEU A 94 -5.58 -2.35 -6.01
C LEU A 94 -5.21 -2.51 -4.55
N GLY A 95 -4.36 -1.63 -4.03
CA GLY A 95 -4.10 -1.53 -2.60
C GLY A 95 -4.90 -0.39 -1.98
N VAL A 96 -5.54 -0.63 -0.84
CA VAL A 96 -6.17 0.41 0.00
C VAL A 96 -5.20 0.73 1.13
N PHE A 97 -4.89 2.00 1.33
CA PHE A 97 -3.90 2.45 2.30
C PHE A 97 -4.49 3.45 3.28
N LEU A 98 -4.04 3.37 4.52
CA LEU A 98 -4.32 4.36 5.56
C LEU A 98 -3.07 5.19 5.80
N ALA A 99 -3.17 6.49 5.55
CA ALA A 99 -2.11 7.45 5.83
C ALA A 99 -2.47 8.32 7.03
N TYR A 100 -1.48 8.64 7.86
CA TYR A 100 -1.52 9.64 8.91
C TYR A 100 -0.81 10.91 8.44
N THR A 101 -1.39 12.06 8.76
CA THR A 101 -0.82 13.38 8.47
C THR A 101 -1.06 14.36 9.61
N ALA A 102 -0.02 15.08 10.05
CA ALA A 102 -0.14 16.20 10.99
C ALA A 102 1.03 17.16 10.77
N GLY A 103 0.77 18.46 10.54
CA GLY A 103 1.83 19.41 10.16
C GLY A 103 2.68 18.91 8.97
N GLU A 104 3.98 18.70 9.21
CA GLU A 104 4.93 18.11 8.25
C GLU A 104 5.04 16.57 8.33
N ASN A 105 4.47 15.94 9.35
CA ASN A 105 4.51 14.50 9.54
C ASN A 105 3.60 13.78 8.54
N ARG A 106 4.12 12.75 7.88
CA ARG A 106 3.37 11.86 6.97
C ARG A 106 3.83 10.43 7.21
N ALA A 107 2.89 9.49 7.34
CA ALA A 107 3.20 8.07 7.46
C ALA A 107 2.09 7.19 6.87
N LEU A 108 2.48 6.09 6.22
CA LEU A 108 1.54 5.00 5.90
C LEU A 108 1.48 4.07 7.11
N ILE A 109 0.27 3.85 7.64
CA ILE A 109 0.04 3.14 8.91
C ILE A 109 -0.87 1.92 8.78
N ASP A 110 -1.47 1.71 7.60
CA ASP A 110 -2.18 0.47 7.27
C ASP A 110 -2.19 0.27 5.76
N ARG A 111 -2.41 -0.98 5.37
CA ARG A 111 -2.53 -1.42 3.99
C ARG A 111 -3.44 -2.64 3.95
N GLU A 112 -4.31 -2.68 2.97
CA GLU A 112 -5.07 -3.85 2.60
C GLU A 112 -5.03 -4.04 1.08
N LEU A 113 -5.14 -5.30 0.66
CA LEU A 113 -5.21 -5.63 -0.76
C LEU A 113 -6.67 -5.87 -1.14
N ASP A 114 -7.18 -5.14 -2.14
CA ASP A 114 -8.50 -5.44 -2.67
C ASP A 114 -8.43 -6.73 -3.49
N LEU A 115 -8.98 -7.80 -2.91
CA LEU A 115 -9.03 -9.13 -3.50
C LEU A 115 -10.31 -9.35 -4.33
N CYS A 116 -11.10 -8.30 -4.59
CA CYS A 116 -12.45 -8.29 -5.17
C CYS A 116 -12.87 -9.62 -5.82
N ARG A 117 -13.82 -10.32 -5.19
CA ARG A 117 -14.34 -11.62 -5.64
C ARG A 117 -15.73 -11.43 -6.23
N SER A 118 -15.87 -11.63 -7.54
CA SER A 118 -17.11 -11.63 -8.36
C SER A 118 -18.09 -10.46 -8.16
N PRO A 119 -18.69 -9.92 -9.23
CA PRO A 119 -19.67 -8.83 -9.09
C PRO A 119 -20.84 -9.25 -8.18
N GLY A 120 -21.04 -8.54 -7.06
CA GLY A 120 -22.21 -8.70 -6.17
C GLY A 120 -21.94 -9.13 -4.72
N SER A 121 -20.70 -9.37 -4.29
CA SER A 121 -20.40 -9.62 -2.87
C SER A 121 -20.01 -8.32 -2.14
N PRO A 122 -20.67 -7.96 -1.03
CA PRO A 122 -20.26 -6.79 -0.25
C PRO A 122 -19.06 -7.15 0.62
N THR A 123 -17.88 -6.59 0.31
CA THR A 123 -16.78 -6.60 1.28
C THR A 123 -17.01 -5.45 2.25
N ALA A 124 -17.32 -5.78 3.49
CA ALA A 124 -17.15 -4.86 4.60
C ALA A 124 -15.64 -4.64 4.79
N ILE A 125 -15.11 -3.53 4.28
CA ILE A 125 -13.89 -2.96 4.85
C ILE A 125 -14.26 -2.70 6.31
N ALA A 126 -13.64 -3.41 7.24
CA ALA A 126 -13.72 -3.09 8.66
C ALA A 126 -13.14 -1.68 8.81
N ALA A 127 -14.03 -0.70 8.78
CA ALA A 127 -13.67 0.70 8.85
C ALA A 127 -12.83 0.88 10.12
N ALA A 128 -11.58 1.31 9.94
CA ALA A 128 -10.88 2.01 11.01
C ALA A 128 -11.87 3.05 11.55
N ARG A 129 -12.17 2.98 12.86
CA ARG A 129 -13.16 3.88 13.48
C ARG A 129 -12.81 5.31 13.08
N PRO A 130 -13.73 6.06 12.45
CA PRO A 130 -13.41 7.38 11.94
C PRO A 130 -13.16 8.32 13.11
N VAL A 131 -11.90 8.71 13.32
CA VAL A 131 -11.59 10.05 13.80
C VAL A 131 -11.65 10.94 12.56
N SER A 132 -12.77 11.65 12.45
CA SER A 132 -13.05 12.74 11.48
C SER A 132 -12.32 12.62 10.13
N ALA A 133 -12.83 11.76 9.25
CA ALA A 133 -12.41 11.74 7.86
C ALA A 133 -12.87 13.04 7.18
N THR A 134 -11.92 13.85 6.68
CA THR A 134 -12.26 15.00 5.86
C THR A 134 -12.72 14.51 4.49
N ARG A 135 -13.96 14.84 4.11
CA ARG A 135 -14.53 14.47 2.82
C ARG A 135 -13.79 15.23 1.70
N PRO A 136 -13.33 14.58 0.62
CA PRO A 136 -12.72 15.29 -0.51
C PRO A 136 -13.70 16.32 -1.09
N SER A 137 -13.17 17.45 -1.55
CA SER A 137 -13.94 18.60 -2.07
C SER A 137 -14.65 18.32 -3.41
N SER A 138 -14.33 17.22 -4.07
CA SER A 138 -14.93 16.80 -5.34
C SER A 138 -15.36 15.32 -5.28
N PRO A 139 -16.55 14.98 -5.79
CA PRO A 139 -16.96 13.58 -5.87
C PRO A 139 -16.07 12.83 -6.87
N PRO A 140 -15.69 11.57 -6.59
CA PRO A 140 -14.94 10.76 -7.54
C PRO A 140 -15.76 10.62 -8.84
N ARG A 141 -15.12 10.89 -9.99
CA ARG A 141 -15.76 10.67 -11.30
C ARG A 141 -15.94 9.17 -11.49
N PRO A 142 -17.16 8.66 -11.76
CA PRO A 142 -17.35 7.25 -12.03
C PRO A 142 -16.70 6.89 -13.38
N CYS A 143 -15.65 6.08 -13.31
CA CYS A 143 -14.90 5.56 -14.46
C CYS A 143 -15.75 4.75 -15.46
N TRP A 144 -16.95 4.30 -15.08
CA TRP A 144 -17.84 3.45 -15.89
C TRP A 144 -18.78 4.22 -16.83
N ARG A 145 -18.78 5.57 -16.82
CA ARG A 145 -19.61 6.38 -17.73
C ARG A 145 -18.97 6.69 -19.09
N ALA A 146 -17.79 6.14 -19.36
CA ALA A 146 -17.11 6.26 -20.66
C ALA A 146 -17.02 4.88 -21.32
N ALA A 147 -18.17 4.34 -21.73
CA ALA A 147 -18.30 3.20 -22.63
C ALA A 147 -19.35 3.56 -23.68
#